data_AF-A0A1F5NTS7-F1
#
_entry.id   AF-A0A1F5NTS7-F1
#
_cell.length_a   1.000
_cell.length_b   1.000
_cell.length_c   1.000
_cell.angle_alpha   90.00
_cell.angle_beta   90.00
_cell.angle_gamma   90.00
#
_symmetry.space_group_name_H-M   'P 1'
#
loop_
_entity.id
_entity.type
_entity.pdbx_description
1 polymer ?
#
loop_
_entity_poly.entity_id
_entity_poly.type
_entity_poly.pdbx_seq_one_letter_code
_entity_poly.pdbx_strand_id
1 'polypeptide(L)'
;MEGNRFLKEKYGLHNSQETDAAARRTEKRTGEKVPNDPAERIEAYLKRLEKLVLDPAHEQKKEDLEDVLHTERPRVLRTLRNMVMNEYVRPNKERMAEAAAQVEERAARQMGIQAEYNEDALEQRGEIAVGDLESSLDEWIKYLSNPDEPYPTWFRYYVFRNILNLGEYDKDKQEFPKRSKGTFKLFPDVDRGALAHVQQMIEASQDNTVLNDMREAQKTLWDTPEKDLLTREKAKAFTNLSFAKQYAEGIKQNGEILPELRAETRGEWVRYKKGEDPKSLWLSLQNKGTAWCTKGYPTAKTQLKGGDFYVYYTLDTTGNPTIPRIAIRMEGDKKIAENPRGVFDSQQNLEPNMVDILDDKLKEFGAEANVFKKKSEDMRMLTALEKKRENKEPFTKDDLILLYEINGTIEGFGYDTDPRIEEILSSRDQKEDLSRVFGVSKDKISTTFYGALKGGIVYHHGTLDLSHLTSAEGLKLPETVSGELNLRSLTSAEGLKLPETIGGHLDLSGLTSAEGLKLPETVSGYLYLFRLTSDEINSLRNRFPNLRINV
;
A
#
# COMPACT_ATOMS: atom_id res chain seq x y z
N MET A 1 3.68 -23.43 33.64
CA MET A 1 4.15 -22.43 34.65
C MET A 1 4.81 -21.20 34.01
N GLU A 2 5.59 -21.34 32.94
CA GLU A 2 6.33 -20.21 32.32
C GLU A 2 5.41 -19.15 31.68
N GLY A 3 4.39 -19.57 30.93
CA GLY A 3 3.39 -18.65 30.37
C GLY A 3 2.64 -17.81 31.42
N ASN A 4 2.36 -18.37 32.61
CA ASN A 4 1.68 -17.64 33.68
C ASN A 4 2.57 -16.55 34.27
N ARG A 5 3.87 -16.83 34.39
CA ARG A 5 4.87 -15.83 34.81
C ARG A 5 4.94 -14.70 33.80
N PHE A 6 5.01 -15.03 32.51
CA PHE A 6 4.99 -14.04 31.43
C PHE A 6 3.75 -13.13 31.50
N LEU A 7 2.54 -13.72 31.59
CA LEU A 7 1.29 -12.94 31.66
C LEU A 7 1.15 -12.13 32.96
N LYS A 8 1.71 -12.62 34.07
CA LYS A 8 1.81 -11.87 35.33
C LYS A 8 2.69 -10.64 35.15
N GLU A 9 3.89 -10.78 34.61
CA GLU A 9 4.86 -9.70 34.46
C GLU A 9 4.41 -8.68 33.41
N LYS A 10 3.85 -9.15 32.29
CA LYS A 10 3.43 -8.29 31.18
C LYS A 10 2.16 -7.49 31.47
N TYR A 11 1.20 -8.07 32.19
CA TYR A 11 -0.14 -7.48 32.35
C TYR A 11 -0.68 -7.41 33.77
N GLY A 12 0.02 -7.98 34.76
CA GLY A 12 -0.57 -8.15 36.08
C GLY A 12 -1.84 -9.00 36.05
N LEU A 13 -1.93 -9.98 35.13
CA LEU A 13 -3.19 -10.67 34.79
C LEU A 13 -3.90 -11.32 36.00
N HIS A 14 -3.13 -11.73 37.01
CA HIS A 14 -3.63 -12.26 38.28
C HIS A 14 -4.59 -11.34 39.05
N ASN A 15 -4.56 -10.03 38.80
CA ASN A 15 -5.41 -9.01 39.43
C ASN A 15 -6.58 -8.55 38.53
N SER A 16 -6.75 -9.16 37.36
CA SER A 16 -7.83 -8.79 36.44
C SER A 16 -9.19 -9.33 36.93
N GLN A 17 -10.26 -8.63 36.58
CA GLN A 17 -11.62 -9.02 36.96
C GLN A 17 -12.00 -10.40 36.42
N GLU A 18 -11.49 -10.76 35.24
CA GLU A 18 -11.71 -12.03 34.57
C GLU A 18 -11.02 -13.18 35.30
N THR A 19 -9.80 -12.97 35.78
CA THR A 19 -9.08 -13.94 36.61
C THR A 19 -9.80 -14.14 37.96
N ASP A 20 -10.23 -13.06 38.60
CA ASP A 20 -11.02 -13.11 39.84
C ASP A 20 -12.33 -13.88 39.66
N ALA A 21 -13.05 -13.62 38.56
CA ALA A 21 -14.28 -14.30 38.24
C ALA A 21 -14.05 -15.79 37.94
N ALA A 22 -12.95 -16.13 37.27
CA ALA A 22 -12.60 -17.53 36.98
C ALA A 22 -12.20 -18.30 38.24
N ALA A 23 -11.46 -17.68 39.17
CA ALA A 23 -11.14 -18.26 40.46
C ALA A 23 -12.43 -18.59 41.24
N ARG A 24 -13.31 -17.60 41.45
CA ARG A 24 -14.60 -17.80 42.16
C ARG A 24 -15.47 -18.90 41.54
N ARG A 25 -15.50 -18.99 40.20
CA ARG A 25 -16.24 -20.05 39.50
C ARG A 25 -15.61 -21.42 39.68
N THR A 26 -14.29 -21.50 39.71
CA THR A 26 -13.55 -22.74 39.96
C THR A 26 -13.86 -23.23 41.36
N GLU A 27 -13.78 -22.36 42.37
CA GLU A 27 -14.13 -22.67 43.76
C GLU A 27 -15.56 -23.20 43.89
N LYS A 28 -16.52 -22.53 43.24
CA LYS A 28 -17.91 -22.97 43.23
C LYS A 28 -18.10 -24.36 42.58
N ARG A 29 -17.26 -24.72 41.61
CA ARG A 29 -17.37 -25.97 40.84
C ARG A 29 -16.66 -27.13 41.54
N THR A 30 -15.48 -26.92 42.10
CA THR A 30 -14.66 -27.98 42.71
C THR A 30 -14.88 -28.11 44.20
N GLY A 31 -15.43 -27.08 44.86
CA GLY A 31 -15.51 -26.99 46.32
C GLY A 31 -14.18 -26.62 47.00
N GLU A 32 -13.10 -26.47 46.23
CA GLU A 32 -11.76 -26.16 46.71
C GLU A 32 -11.41 -24.70 46.43
N LYS A 33 -10.81 -24.03 47.43
CA LYS A 33 -10.39 -22.63 47.29
C LYS A 33 -9.21 -22.54 46.32
N VAL A 34 -9.28 -21.63 45.35
CA VAL A 34 -8.13 -21.37 44.48
C VAL A 34 -7.10 -20.58 45.30
N PRO A 35 -5.84 -21.04 45.38
CA PRO A 35 -4.81 -20.32 46.13
C PRO A 35 -4.68 -18.88 45.66
N ASN A 36 -4.37 -17.96 46.58
CA ASN A 36 -4.12 -16.56 46.22
C ASN A 36 -2.76 -16.35 45.53
N ASP A 37 -2.10 -17.41 45.11
CA ASP A 37 -0.87 -17.35 44.34
C ASP A 37 -1.17 -16.83 42.91
N PRO A 38 -0.41 -15.83 42.42
CA PRO A 38 -0.62 -15.27 41.08
C PRO A 38 -0.59 -16.30 39.95
N ALA A 39 0.28 -17.31 39.99
CA ALA A 39 0.40 -18.28 38.92
C ALA A 39 -0.80 -19.25 38.92
N GLU A 40 -1.25 -19.68 40.10
CA GLU A 40 -2.45 -20.53 40.25
C GLU A 40 -3.73 -19.81 39.80
N ARG A 41 -3.87 -18.52 40.12
CA ARG A 41 -5.01 -17.71 39.67
C ARG A 41 -5.05 -17.60 38.14
N ILE A 42 -3.91 -17.30 37.52
CA ILE A 42 -3.80 -17.24 36.05
C ILE A 42 -4.06 -18.61 35.44
N GLU A 43 -3.52 -19.68 36.02
CA GLU A 43 -3.75 -21.06 35.56
C GLU A 43 -5.24 -21.42 35.58
N ALA A 44 -5.96 -21.10 36.66
CA ALA A 44 -7.41 -21.33 36.76
C ALA A 44 -8.19 -20.58 35.68
N TYR A 45 -7.76 -19.36 35.33
CA TYR A 45 -8.33 -18.60 34.24
C TYR A 45 -8.04 -19.21 32.87
N LEU A 46 -6.79 -19.57 32.58
CA LEU A 46 -6.40 -20.18 31.30
C LEU A 46 -7.05 -21.55 31.10
N LYS A 47 -7.07 -22.42 32.11
CA LYS A 47 -7.80 -23.71 32.06
C LYS A 47 -9.28 -23.51 31.76
N ARG A 48 -9.88 -22.44 32.26
CA ARG A 48 -11.27 -22.11 31.92
C ARG A 48 -11.40 -21.70 30.45
N LEU A 49 -10.50 -20.89 29.92
CA LEU A 49 -10.50 -20.52 28.50
C LEU A 49 -10.31 -21.75 27.61
N GLU A 50 -9.32 -22.58 27.92
CA GLU A 50 -9.02 -23.83 27.23
C GLU A 50 -10.23 -24.77 27.21
N LYS A 51 -10.86 -24.99 28.37
CA LYS A 51 -12.09 -25.78 28.46
C LYS A 51 -13.22 -25.22 27.60
N LEU A 52 -13.34 -23.90 27.49
CA LEU A 52 -14.44 -23.28 26.75
C LEU A 52 -14.18 -23.25 25.24
N VAL A 53 -12.93 -23.04 24.84
CA VAL A 53 -12.57 -22.74 23.44
C VAL A 53 -11.97 -23.93 22.72
N LEU A 54 -11.19 -24.76 23.41
CA LEU A 54 -10.32 -25.78 22.80
C LEU A 54 -10.73 -27.21 23.16
N ASP A 55 -11.41 -27.45 24.29
CA ASP A 55 -11.81 -28.79 24.72
C ASP A 55 -12.99 -29.32 23.87
N PRO A 56 -12.77 -30.31 22.99
CA PRO A 56 -13.83 -30.86 22.16
C PRO A 56 -14.82 -31.73 22.96
N ALA A 57 -14.43 -32.22 24.13
CA ALA A 57 -15.26 -33.02 25.01
C ALA A 57 -16.15 -32.15 25.92
N HIS A 58 -15.90 -30.84 25.99
CA HIS A 58 -16.79 -29.94 26.71
C HIS A 58 -18.09 -29.73 25.94
N GLU A 59 -19.17 -30.38 26.40
CA GLU A 59 -20.49 -30.19 25.84
C GLU A 59 -20.93 -28.73 25.89
N GLN A 60 -21.06 -28.15 24.70
CA GLN A 60 -21.63 -26.84 24.49
C GLN A 60 -22.37 -26.85 23.16
N LYS A 61 -23.45 -26.08 23.09
CA LYS A 61 -24.16 -25.88 21.84
C LYS A 61 -23.18 -25.25 20.84
N LYS A 62 -22.92 -25.95 19.75
CA LYS A 62 -22.25 -25.38 18.60
C LYS A 62 -23.26 -24.56 17.83
N GLU A 63 -22.85 -23.37 17.44
CA GLU A 63 -23.65 -22.46 16.66
C GLU A 63 -22.79 -22.00 15.50
N ASP A 64 -23.43 -21.80 14.35
CA ASP A 64 -22.80 -21.10 13.23
C ASP A 64 -22.29 -19.74 13.74
N LEU A 65 -21.00 -19.46 13.50
CA LEU A 65 -20.41 -18.16 13.82
C LEU A 65 -20.95 -17.03 12.94
N GLU A 66 -21.68 -17.38 11.88
CA GLU A 66 -22.09 -16.49 10.80
C GLU A 66 -20.86 -15.87 10.12
N ASP A 67 -19.70 -16.56 10.22
CA ASP A 67 -18.49 -16.23 9.49
C ASP A 67 -18.62 -16.69 8.03
N VAL A 68 -17.73 -16.21 7.17
CA VAL A 68 -17.72 -16.52 5.73
C VAL A 68 -17.77 -18.02 5.43
N LEU A 69 -17.18 -18.83 6.31
CA LEU A 69 -17.08 -20.27 6.15
C LEU A 69 -18.24 -21.04 6.79
N HIS A 70 -19.18 -20.36 7.46
CA HIS A 70 -20.27 -20.94 8.24
C HIS A 70 -19.79 -22.04 9.19
N THR A 71 -18.73 -21.74 9.94
CA THR A 71 -18.09 -22.71 10.82
C THR A 71 -18.90 -22.91 12.09
N GLU A 72 -19.34 -24.14 12.33
CA GLU A 72 -19.97 -24.50 13.60
C GLU A 72 -18.93 -24.53 14.72
N ARG A 73 -19.08 -23.62 15.68
CA ARG A 73 -18.14 -23.46 16.78
C ARG A 73 -18.83 -23.34 18.14
N PRO A 74 -18.10 -23.61 19.23
CA PRO A 74 -18.47 -23.22 20.59
C PRO A 74 -19.21 -21.87 20.67
N ARG A 75 -20.41 -21.83 21.28
CA ARG A 75 -21.18 -20.58 21.51
C ARG A 75 -20.36 -19.47 22.17
N VAL A 76 -19.36 -19.83 22.98
CA VAL A 76 -18.45 -18.87 23.61
C VAL A 76 -17.66 -18.03 22.58
N LEU A 77 -17.27 -18.63 21.45
CA LEU A 77 -16.52 -17.94 20.40
C LEU A 77 -17.39 -16.91 19.67
N ARG A 78 -18.65 -17.27 19.40
CA ARG A 78 -19.64 -16.31 18.88
C ARG A 78 -19.86 -15.13 19.83
N THR A 79 -19.88 -15.41 21.14
CA THR A 79 -20.03 -14.38 22.16
C THR A 79 -18.80 -13.46 22.20
N LEU A 80 -17.60 -14.02 22.12
CA LEU A 80 -16.34 -13.27 22.05
C LEU A 80 -16.27 -12.40 20.79
N ARG A 81 -16.56 -12.98 19.62
CA ARG A 81 -16.67 -12.28 18.32
C ARG A 81 -17.59 -11.07 18.46
N ASN A 82 -18.82 -11.28 18.92
CA ASN A 82 -19.80 -10.21 19.07
C ASN A 82 -19.38 -9.14 20.08
N MET A 83 -18.71 -9.52 21.18
CA MET A 83 -18.17 -8.56 22.15
C MET A 83 -17.15 -7.63 21.50
N VAL A 84 -16.15 -8.19 20.80
CA VAL A 84 -15.13 -7.42 20.10
C VAL A 84 -15.76 -6.51 19.03
N MET A 85 -16.67 -7.07 18.23
CA MET A 85 -17.32 -6.34 17.15
C MET A 85 -18.20 -5.18 17.65
N ASN A 86 -18.97 -5.41 18.72
CA ASN A 86 -19.83 -4.39 19.32
C ASN A 86 -19.04 -3.33 20.10
N GLU A 87 -17.84 -3.65 20.59
CA GLU A 87 -17.02 -2.68 21.31
C GLU A 87 -16.20 -1.80 20.35
N TYR A 88 -15.59 -2.40 19.32
CA TYR A 88 -14.53 -1.74 18.55
C TYR A 88 -14.88 -1.40 17.10
N VAL A 89 -15.87 -2.07 16.49
CA VAL A 89 -16.07 -2.01 15.04
C VAL A 89 -17.46 -1.46 14.69
N ARG A 90 -18.54 -2.19 15.01
CA ARG A 90 -19.91 -1.85 14.61
C ARG A 90 -20.36 -0.44 15.01
N PRO A 91 -20.05 0.08 16.22
CA PRO A 91 -20.42 1.46 16.59
C PRO A 91 -19.72 2.54 15.77
N ASN A 92 -18.65 2.23 15.04
CA ASN A 92 -17.89 3.20 14.26
C ASN A 92 -18.16 3.09 12.75
N LYS A 93 -19.26 2.43 12.34
CA LYS A 93 -19.62 2.15 10.94
C LYS A 93 -19.55 3.39 10.04
N GLU A 94 -20.23 4.47 10.43
CA GLU A 94 -20.28 5.72 9.68
C GLU A 94 -18.89 6.33 9.50
N ARG A 95 -18.10 6.38 10.58
CA ARG A 95 -16.72 6.88 10.55
C ARG A 95 -15.82 6.08 9.61
N MET A 96 -16.02 4.76 9.52
CA MET A 96 -15.29 3.89 8.59
C MET A 96 -15.67 4.18 7.15
N ALA A 97 -16.96 4.38 6.86
CA ALA A 97 -17.45 4.72 5.54
C ALA A 97 -16.86 6.04 5.03
N GLU A 98 -16.90 7.09 5.86
CA GLU A 98 -16.34 8.41 5.55
C GLU A 98 -14.84 8.31 5.28
N ALA A 99 -14.09 7.60 6.15
CA ALA A 99 -12.66 7.44 5.99
C ALA A 99 -12.30 6.68 4.69
N ALA A 100 -13.04 5.63 4.34
CA ALA A 100 -12.84 4.88 3.10
C ALA A 100 -13.16 5.73 1.87
N ALA A 101 -14.29 6.46 1.89
CA ALA A 101 -14.70 7.34 0.80
C ALA A 101 -13.65 8.43 0.53
N GLN A 102 -13.11 9.07 1.58
CA GLN A 102 -12.06 10.09 1.42
C GLN A 102 -10.79 9.58 0.76
N VAL A 103 -10.38 8.34 1.05
CA VAL A 103 -9.20 7.72 0.43
C VAL A 103 -9.47 7.46 -1.05
N GLU A 104 -10.65 6.97 -1.39
CA GLU A 104 -11.01 6.69 -2.78
C GLU A 104 -11.27 7.94 -3.61
N GLU A 105 -11.86 9.00 -3.03
CA GLU A 105 -11.98 10.30 -3.69
C GLU A 105 -10.61 10.89 -4.04
N ARG A 106 -9.61 10.74 -3.15
CA ARG A 106 -8.24 11.18 -3.43
C ARG A 106 -7.64 10.39 -4.59
N ALA A 107 -7.79 9.07 -4.58
CA ALA A 107 -7.32 8.21 -5.66
C ALA A 107 -8.02 8.52 -7.00
N ALA A 108 -9.34 8.76 -6.99
CA ALA A 108 -10.10 9.15 -8.17
C ALA A 108 -9.61 10.50 -8.73
N ARG A 109 -9.35 11.50 -7.86
CA ARG A 109 -8.82 12.81 -8.27
C ARG A 109 -7.44 12.69 -8.92
N GLN A 110 -6.56 11.83 -8.41
CA GLN A 110 -5.26 11.54 -9.05
C GLN A 110 -5.44 10.96 -10.46
N MET A 111 -6.52 10.21 -10.70
CA MET A 111 -6.88 9.70 -12.02
C MET A 111 -7.69 10.69 -12.88
N GLY A 112 -7.88 11.94 -12.42
CA GLY A 112 -8.70 12.94 -13.12
C GLY A 112 -10.21 12.68 -13.08
N ILE A 113 -10.66 11.80 -12.18
CA ILE A 113 -12.06 11.41 -12.02
C ILE A 113 -12.63 12.11 -10.78
N GLN A 114 -13.78 12.77 -10.92
CA GLN A 114 -14.54 13.28 -9.77
C GLN A 114 -15.48 12.18 -9.27
N ALA A 115 -15.17 11.62 -8.10
CA ALA A 115 -16.04 10.69 -7.38
C ALA A 115 -16.83 11.45 -6.30
N GLU A 116 -18.14 11.24 -6.25
CA GLU A 116 -19.03 11.76 -5.20
C GLU A 116 -19.86 10.61 -4.63
N TYR A 117 -19.98 10.55 -3.30
CA TYR A 117 -20.73 9.51 -2.60
C TYR A 117 -21.97 10.12 -1.93
N ASN A 118 -23.14 9.59 -2.26
CA ASN A 118 -24.39 9.92 -1.57
C ASN A 118 -24.53 9.10 -0.27
N GLU A 119 -25.57 9.40 0.53
CA GLU A 119 -25.83 8.73 1.81
C GLU A 119 -25.95 7.20 1.65
N ASP A 120 -26.70 6.72 0.65
CA ASP A 120 -26.86 5.28 0.39
C ASP A 120 -25.52 4.59 0.08
N ALA A 121 -24.65 5.24 -0.70
CA ALA A 121 -23.33 4.70 -1.02
C ALA A 121 -22.41 4.68 0.21
N LEU A 122 -22.49 5.70 1.07
CA LEU A 122 -21.76 5.72 2.34
C LEU A 122 -22.27 4.64 3.30
N GLU A 123 -23.58 4.41 3.37
CA GLU A 123 -24.13 3.31 4.19
C GLU A 123 -23.61 1.95 3.70
N GLN A 124 -23.67 1.69 2.39
CA GLN A 124 -23.14 0.45 1.80
C GLN A 124 -21.64 0.28 2.05
N ARG A 125 -20.85 1.37 1.94
CA ARG A 125 -19.42 1.35 2.29
C ARG A 125 -19.19 1.00 3.76
N GLY A 126 -20.01 1.54 4.65
CA GLY A 126 -19.95 1.23 6.07
C GLY A 126 -20.19 -0.24 6.35
N GLU A 127 -21.21 -0.83 5.72
CA GLU A 127 -21.50 -2.27 5.84
C GLU A 127 -20.36 -3.13 5.29
N ILE A 128 -19.78 -2.76 4.14
CA ILE A 128 -18.61 -3.46 3.56
C ILE A 128 -17.42 -3.39 4.53
N ALA A 129 -17.10 -2.20 5.06
CA ALA A 129 -15.99 -2.02 5.97
C ALA A 129 -16.17 -2.81 7.28
N VAL A 130 -17.39 -2.84 7.85
CA VAL A 130 -17.71 -3.67 9.02
C VAL A 130 -17.50 -5.15 8.69
N GLY A 131 -18.04 -5.63 7.58
CA GLY A 131 -17.95 -7.04 7.20
C GLY A 131 -16.53 -7.50 6.84
N ASP A 132 -15.72 -6.62 6.25
CA ASP A 132 -14.31 -6.90 5.96
C ASP A 132 -13.51 -7.05 7.26
N LEU A 133 -13.75 -6.17 8.24
CA LEU A 133 -13.17 -6.28 9.58
C LEU A 133 -13.64 -7.53 10.32
N GLU A 134 -14.93 -7.87 10.23
CA GLU A 134 -15.47 -9.13 10.75
C GLU A 134 -14.73 -10.33 10.18
N SER A 135 -14.58 -10.38 8.85
CA SER A 135 -13.94 -11.50 8.16
C SER A 135 -12.46 -11.65 8.56
N SER A 136 -11.74 -10.54 8.70
CA SER A 136 -10.34 -10.57 9.15
C SER A 136 -10.19 -10.98 10.63
N LEU A 137 -11.15 -10.64 11.50
CA LEU A 137 -11.17 -11.12 12.89
C LEU A 137 -11.51 -12.62 12.96
N ASP A 138 -12.43 -13.06 12.10
CA ASP A 138 -12.88 -14.45 12.06
C ASP A 138 -11.74 -15.41 11.71
N GLU A 139 -10.78 -15.00 10.86
CA GLU A 139 -9.57 -15.79 10.61
C GLU A 139 -8.71 -15.96 11.88
N TRP A 140 -8.55 -14.92 12.71
CA TRP A 140 -7.87 -15.04 14.01
C TRP A 140 -8.62 -15.94 14.98
N ILE A 141 -9.95 -15.80 15.07
CA ILE A 141 -10.78 -16.62 15.95
C ILE A 141 -10.68 -18.08 15.54
N LYS A 142 -10.83 -18.37 14.25
CA LYS A 142 -10.69 -19.71 13.67
C LYS A 142 -9.32 -20.30 13.93
N TYR A 143 -8.26 -19.53 13.70
CA TYR A 143 -6.89 -19.99 13.88
C TYR A 143 -6.58 -20.28 15.37
N LEU A 144 -6.83 -19.32 16.25
CA LEU A 144 -6.52 -19.44 17.67
C LEU A 144 -7.52 -20.32 18.44
N SER A 145 -8.61 -20.76 17.83
CA SER A 145 -9.52 -21.78 18.42
C SER A 145 -9.35 -23.17 17.83
N ASN A 146 -8.45 -23.36 16.86
CA ASN A 146 -8.18 -24.68 16.31
C ASN A 146 -7.32 -25.51 17.31
N PRO A 147 -7.82 -26.65 17.83
CA PRO A 147 -7.07 -27.49 18.77
C PRO A 147 -5.82 -28.13 18.14
N ASP A 148 -5.77 -28.25 16.82
CA ASP A 148 -4.62 -28.85 16.12
C ASP A 148 -3.41 -27.89 15.99
N GLU A 149 -3.59 -26.60 16.30
CA GLU A 149 -2.48 -25.65 16.31
C GLU A 149 -1.61 -25.85 17.56
N PRO A 150 -0.27 -25.79 17.46
CA PRO A 150 0.66 -26.22 18.52
C PRO A 150 0.77 -25.22 19.69
N TYR A 151 -0.10 -24.21 19.73
CA TYR A 151 0.01 -23.10 20.66
C TYR A 151 -0.65 -23.39 22.01
N PRO A 152 0.06 -23.16 23.13
CA PRO A 152 -0.54 -23.25 24.45
C PRO A 152 -1.53 -22.10 24.69
N THR A 153 -2.50 -22.31 25.58
CA THR A 153 -3.59 -21.35 25.86
C THR A 153 -3.08 -19.96 26.28
N TRP A 154 -1.98 -19.88 27.04
CA TRP A 154 -1.39 -18.60 27.46
C TRP A 154 -0.92 -17.77 26.25
N PHE A 155 -0.37 -18.43 25.23
CA PHE A 155 0.16 -17.77 24.04
C PHE A 155 -0.99 -17.33 23.12
N ARG A 156 -2.00 -18.20 22.92
CA ARG A 156 -3.24 -17.82 22.21
C ARG A 156 -3.91 -16.60 22.84
N TYR A 157 -3.98 -16.56 24.18
CA TYR A 157 -4.47 -15.40 24.92
C TYR A 157 -3.63 -14.15 24.68
N TYR A 158 -2.30 -14.28 24.76
CA TYR A 158 -1.37 -13.19 24.50
C TYR A 158 -1.57 -12.61 23.11
N VAL A 159 -1.59 -13.44 22.07
CA VAL A 159 -1.75 -13.04 20.68
C VAL A 159 -3.10 -12.37 20.47
N PHE A 160 -4.21 -13.04 20.83
CA PHE A 160 -5.56 -12.51 20.61
C PHE A 160 -5.76 -11.15 21.30
N ARG A 161 -5.25 -10.99 22.53
CA ARG A 161 -5.36 -9.70 23.24
C ARG A 161 -4.68 -8.55 22.50
N ASN A 162 -3.55 -8.80 21.85
CA ASN A 162 -2.77 -7.74 21.23
C ASN A 162 -3.20 -7.43 19.79
N ILE A 163 -3.59 -8.44 18.99
CA ILE A 163 -4.03 -8.22 17.59
C ILE A 163 -5.24 -7.28 17.50
N LEU A 164 -6.07 -7.23 18.55
CA LEU A 164 -7.24 -6.32 18.60
C LEU A 164 -6.85 -4.83 18.52
N ASN A 165 -5.61 -4.50 18.85
CA ASN A 165 -5.07 -3.14 18.84
C ASN A 165 -4.23 -2.83 17.61
N LEU A 166 -4.05 -3.79 16.70
CA LEU A 166 -3.22 -3.64 15.50
C LEU A 166 -4.10 -3.46 14.27
N GLY A 167 -3.69 -2.56 13.38
CA GLY A 167 -4.18 -2.56 12.00
C GLY A 167 -3.35 -3.50 11.14
N GLU A 168 -3.72 -3.62 9.87
CA GLU A 168 -2.95 -4.31 8.82
C GLU A 168 -1.47 -3.92 8.81
N TYR A 169 -0.59 -4.89 8.54
CA TYR A 169 0.85 -4.69 8.46
C TYR A 169 1.21 -3.67 7.36
N ASP A 170 1.89 -2.60 7.73
CA ASP A 170 2.46 -1.63 6.78
C ASP A 170 3.81 -2.17 6.32
N LYS A 171 3.86 -2.71 5.10
CA LYS A 171 5.06 -3.32 4.53
C LYS A 171 6.19 -2.32 4.33
N ASP A 172 5.86 -1.07 3.99
CA ASP A 172 6.87 -0.07 3.65
C ASP A 172 7.56 0.43 4.93
N LYS A 173 6.79 0.62 6.00
CA LYS A 173 7.34 0.95 7.33
C LYS A 173 7.79 -0.27 8.12
N GLN A 174 7.45 -1.44 7.61
CA GLN A 174 7.65 -2.74 8.25
C GLN A 174 7.17 -2.78 9.71
N GLU A 175 6.00 -2.20 9.98
CA GLU A 175 5.43 -2.09 11.32
C GLU A 175 3.91 -2.26 11.30
N PHE A 176 3.33 -2.49 12.49
CA PHE A 176 1.89 -2.50 12.66
C PHE A 176 1.40 -1.15 13.17
N PRO A 177 0.54 -0.43 12.40
CA PRO A 177 -0.10 0.76 12.90
C PRO A 177 -1.05 0.39 14.05
N LYS A 178 -1.20 1.30 15.00
CA LYS A 178 -2.21 1.16 16.05
C LYS A 178 -3.61 1.34 15.44
N ARG A 179 -4.57 0.51 15.84
CA ARG A 179 -5.97 0.68 15.46
C ARG A 179 -6.55 1.96 16.06
N SER A 180 -7.09 2.82 15.21
CA SER A 180 -7.92 3.97 15.60
C SER A 180 -9.40 3.61 15.57
N LYS A 181 -10.22 4.38 16.30
CA LYS A 181 -11.68 4.26 16.19
C LYS A 181 -12.12 4.67 14.78
N GLY A 182 -12.87 3.82 14.09
CA GLY A 182 -13.34 4.09 12.74
C GLY A 182 -12.33 3.81 11.63
N THR A 183 -11.25 3.07 11.91
CA THR A 183 -10.40 2.56 10.82
C THR A 183 -11.11 1.45 10.06
N PHE A 184 -11.05 1.51 8.73
CA PHE A 184 -11.50 0.44 7.82
C PHE A 184 -10.36 -0.52 7.46
N LYS A 185 -9.15 -0.32 8.01
CA LYS A 185 -8.01 -1.23 7.83
C LYS A 185 -8.26 -2.53 8.60
N LEU A 186 -8.00 -3.67 7.95
CA LEU A 186 -8.24 -5.00 8.49
C LEU A 186 -7.40 -5.28 9.74
N PHE A 187 -7.77 -6.32 10.50
CA PHE A 187 -6.84 -6.93 11.44
C PHE A 187 -5.64 -7.52 10.67
N PRO A 188 -4.45 -7.63 11.29
CA PRO A 188 -3.30 -8.30 10.68
C PRO A 188 -3.64 -9.67 10.09
N ASP A 189 -2.95 -10.08 9.04
CA ASP A 189 -3.02 -11.46 8.56
C ASP A 189 -2.40 -12.42 9.61
N VAL A 190 -2.80 -13.69 9.58
CA VAL A 190 -2.24 -14.73 10.46
C VAL A 190 -0.97 -15.29 9.83
N ASP A 191 0.17 -15.03 10.46
CA ASP A 191 1.48 -15.54 10.06
C ASP A 191 1.96 -16.57 11.09
N ARG A 192 1.90 -17.84 10.71
CA ARG A 192 2.25 -18.98 11.57
C ARG A 192 3.74 -18.97 11.93
N GLY A 193 4.61 -18.60 10.98
CA GLY A 193 6.05 -18.55 11.19
C GLY A 193 6.40 -17.45 12.19
N ALA A 194 5.84 -16.26 11.99
CA ALA A 194 6.02 -15.13 12.89
C ALA A 194 5.51 -15.46 14.30
N LEU A 195 4.33 -16.06 14.44
CA LEU A 195 3.80 -16.47 15.75
C LEU A 195 4.66 -17.55 16.42
N ALA A 196 5.15 -18.54 15.67
CA ALA A 196 6.07 -19.54 16.19
C ALA A 196 7.37 -18.90 16.69
N HIS A 197 7.94 -17.97 15.91
CA HIS A 197 9.13 -17.22 16.32
C HIS A 197 8.88 -16.42 17.61
N VAL A 198 7.75 -15.70 17.70
CA VAL A 198 7.41 -14.92 18.89
C VAL A 198 7.29 -15.82 20.13
N GLN A 199 6.60 -16.96 20.03
CA GLN A 199 6.50 -17.90 21.16
C GLN A 199 7.88 -18.42 21.56
N GLN A 200 8.66 -18.92 20.61
CA GLN A 200 9.98 -19.50 20.88
C GLN A 200 10.91 -18.49 21.56
N MET A 201 10.90 -17.23 21.11
CA MET A 201 11.68 -16.16 21.75
C MET A 201 11.22 -15.87 23.19
N ILE A 202 9.91 -15.94 23.46
CA ILE A 202 9.38 -15.81 24.83
C ILE A 202 9.83 -16.98 25.69
N GLU A 203 9.73 -18.21 25.19
CA GLU A 203 10.14 -19.43 25.91
C GLU A 203 11.65 -19.44 26.15
N ALA A 204 12.49 -19.17 25.15
CA ALA A 204 13.95 -19.09 25.28
C ALA A 204 14.42 -18.01 26.28
N SER A 205 13.60 -16.98 26.52
CA SER A 205 13.90 -15.96 27.53
C SER A 205 13.81 -16.49 28.97
N GLN A 206 13.10 -17.60 29.17
CA GLN A 206 12.78 -18.21 30.47
C GLN A 206 13.43 -19.59 30.63
N ASP A 207 13.42 -20.43 29.60
CA ASP A 207 13.95 -21.78 29.57
C ASP A 207 15.32 -21.86 28.88
N ASN A 208 16.30 -22.44 29.57
CA ASN A 208 17.66 -22.65 29.02
C ASN A 208 17.68 -23.77 27.96
N THR A 209 16.76 -24.73 28.05
CA THR A 209 16.67 -25.85 27.11
C THR A 209 16.27 -25.33 25.74
N VAL A 210 15.15 -24.61 25.66
CA VAL A 210 14.67 -23.97 24.42
C VAL A 210 15.72 -23.00 23.86
N LEU A 211 16.37 -22.19 24.70
CA LEU A 211 17.44 -21.30 24.27
C LEU A 211 18.61 -22.06 23.63
N ASN A 212 19.06 -23.15 24.24
CA ASN A 212 20.17 -23.95 23.71
C ASN A 212 19.76 -24.67 22.42
N ASP A 213 18.54 -25.20 22.33
CA ASP A 213 18.03 -25.85 21.12
C ASP A 213 17.97 -24.85 19.95
N MET A 214 17.50 -23.63 20.18
CA MET A 214 17.51 -22.55 19.17
C MET A 214 18.94 -22.17 18.76
N ARG A 215 19.88 -22.08 19.70
CA ARG A 215 21.29 -21.77 19.40
C ARG A 215 21.95 -22.87 18.57
N GLU A 216 21.69 -24.12 18.89
CA GLU A 216 22.22 -25.26 18.11
C GLU A 216 21.58 -25.31 16.71
N ALA A 217 20.29 -24.99 16.57
CA ALA A 217 19.66 -24.82 15.26
C ALA A 217 20.33 -23.68 14.46
N GLN A 218 20.58 -22.52 15.07
CA GLN A 218 21.31 -21.39 14.45
C GLN A 218 22.71 -21.77 13.95
N LYS A 219 23.44 -22.58 14.70
CA LYS A 219 24.75 -23.11 14.29
C LYS A 219 24.63 -24.12 13.14
N THR A 220 23.76 -25.10 13.30
CA THR A 220 23.74 -26.28 12.41
C THR A 220 23.02 -26.05 11.10
N LEU A 221 21.96 -25.23 11.09
CA LEU A 221 21.15 -24.97 9.89
C LEU A 221 21.56 -23.69 9.16
N TRP A 222 22.09 -22.69 9.87
CA TRP A 222 22.39 -21.37 9.31
C TRP A 222 23.85 -20.92 9.45
N ASP A 223 24.75 -21.78 9.96
CA ASP A 223 26.18 -21.48 10.15
C ASP A 223 26.42 -20.14 10.88
N THR A 224 25.54 -19.82 11.84
CA THR A 224 25.56 -18.52 12.52
C THR A 224 26.80 -18.42 13.41
N PRO A 225 27.64 -17.37 13.27
CA PRO A 225 28.82 -17.18 14.11
C PRO A 225 28.45 -17.08 15.60
N GLU A 226 29.32 -17.57 16.50
CA GLU A 226 29.05 -17.63 17.95
C GLU A 226 28.64 -16.26 18.55
N LYS A 227 29.21 -15.16 18.04
CA LYS A 227 28.89 -13.77 18.45
C LYS A 227 27.46 -13.34 18.08
N ASP A 228 26.88 -13.95 17.06
CA ASP A 228 25.59 -13.56 16.48
C ASP A 228 24.45 -14.45 17.00
N LEU A 229 24.78 -15.58 17.64
CA LEU A 229 23.81 -16.48 18.27
C LEU A 229 22.87 -15.76 19.25
N LEU A 230 21.68 -16.35 19.39
CA LEU A 230 20.69 -15.94 20.37
C LEU A 230 21.28 -16.05 21.77
N THR A 231 21.18 -14.99 22.55
CA THR A 231 21.50 -14.98 23.98
C THR A 231 20.24 -14.80 24.80
N ARG A 232 20.29 -15.16 26.08
CA ARG A 232 19.18 -14.94 27.01
C ARG A 232 18.83 -13.46 27.13
N GLU A 233 19.82 -12.58 27.05
CA GLU A 233 19.65 -11.13 27.06
C GLU A 233 18.91 -10.65 25.81
N LYS A 234 19.28 -11.16 24.62
CA LYS A 234 18.58 -10.87 23.36
C LYS A 234 17.12 -11.36 23.42
N ALA A 235 16.90 -12.59 23.88
CA ALA A 235 15.56 -13.14 24.06
C ALA A 235 14.72 -12.29 25.03
N LYS A 236 15.27 -11.91 26.19
CA LYS A 236 14.59 -11.02 27.15
C LYS A 236 14.31 -9.63 26.57
N ALA A 237 15.27 -9.04 25.86
CA ALA A 237 15.08 -7.76 25.19
C ALA A 237 13.90 -7.82 24.20
N PHE A 238 13.81 -8.90 23.41
CA PHE A 238 12.67 -9.16 22.54
C PHE A 238 11.34 -9.25 23.30
N THR A 239 11.28 -10.00 24.41
CA THR A 239 10.03 -10.12 25.20
C THR A 239 9.53 -8.79 25.79
N ASN A 240 10.43 -7.83 25.98
CA ASN A 240 10.10 -6.49 26.48
C ASN A 240 9.48 -5.59 25.40
N LEU A 241 9.65 -5.91 24.12
CA LEU A 241 9.00 -5.20 23.02
C LEU A 241 7.46 -5.27 23.11
N SER A 242 6.78 -4.37 22.41
CA SER A 242 5.34 -4.50 22.18
C SER A 242 5.07 -5.70 21.27
N PHE A 243 3.90 -6.34 21.40
CA PHE A 243 3.53 -7.43 20.50
C PHE A 243 3.58 -7.02 19.02
N ALA A 244 3.20 -5.77 18.71
CA ALA A 244 3.36 -5.20 17.37
C ALA A 244 4.78 -5.36 16.83
N LYS A 245 5.79 -5.00 17.64
CA LYS A 245 7.20 -5.10 17.24
C LYS A 245 7.69 -6.55 17.18
N GLN A 246 7.27 -7.39 18.14
CA GLN A 246 7.60 -8.81 18.13
C GLN A 246 7.05 -9.52 16.89
N TYR A 247 5.79 -9.24 16.55
CA TYR A 247 5.11 -9.83 15.41
C TYR A 247 5.68 -9.29 14.10
N ALA A 248 5.99 -8.00 14.03
CA ALA A 248 6.67 -7.41 12.87
C ALA A 248 8.07 -8.01 12.67
N GLU A 249 8.83 -8.25 13.73
CA GLU A 249 10.14 -8.93 13.64
C GLU A 249 10.00 -10.39 13.21
N GLY A 250 9.00 -11.10 13.73
CA GLY A 250 8.65 -12.45 13.27
C GLY A 250 8.27 -12.50 11.79
N ILE A 251 7.55 -11.48 11.30
CA ILE A 251 7.22 -11.32 9.87
C ILE A 251 8.46 -10.95 9.07
N LYS A 252 9.35 -10.07 9.54
CA LYS A 252 10.61 -9.79 8.83
C LYS A 252 11.46 -11.03 8.64
N GLN A 253 11.44 -11.93 9.63
CA GLN A 253 12.16 -13.20 9.55
C GLN A 253 11.47 -14.25 8.67
N ASN A 254 10.17 -14.11 8.36
CA ASN A 254 9.37 -15.14 7.66
C ASN A 254 8.53 -14.67 6.44
N GLY A 255 8.36 -13.38 6.18
CA GLY A 255 7.07 -12.84 5.69
C GLY A 255 7.15 -11.64 4.73
N GLU A 256 8.26 -11.42 4.05
CA GLU A 256 8.19 -10.82 2.71
C GLU A 256 8.18 -11.95 1.67
N ILE A 257 7.55 -11.74 0.51
CA ILE A 257 7.82 -12.61 -0.64
C ILE A 257 9.34 -12.59 -0.78
N LEU A 258 9.98 -13.73 -0.52
CA LEU A 258 11.43 -13.83 -0.48
C LEU A 258 11.99 -13.28 -1.82
N PRO A 259 13.17 -12.64 -1.84
CA PRO A 259 13.73 -12.09 -3.07
C PRO A 259 13.72 -13.10 -4.24
N GLU A 260 13.99 -14.37 -3.96
CA GLU A 260 13.89 -15.48 -4.90
C GLU A 260 12.46 -15.72 -5.43
N LEU A 261 11.44 -15.62 -4.58
CA LEU A 261 10.04 -15.75 -4.96
C LEU A 261 9.53 -14.49 -5.69
N ARG A 262 10.10 -13.32 -5.42
CA ARG A 262 9.83 -12.09 -6.21
C ARG A 262 10.47 -12.18 -7.59
N ALA A 263 11.67 -12.77 -7.69
CA ALA A 263 12.34 -12.99 -8.97
C ALA A 263 11.64 -14.06 -9.84
N GLU A 264 10.93 -15.02 -9.23
CA GLU A 264 10.09 -15.97 -9.94
C GLU A 264 8.94 -15.25 -10.67
N THR A 265 8.74 -15.62 -11.94
CA THR A 265 7.76 -15.01 -12.85
C THR A 265 6.83 -16.06 -13.45
N ARG A 266 7.19 -17.35 -13.41
CA ARG A 266 6.33 -18.44 -13.87
C ARG A 266 5.14 -18.58 -12.94
N GLY A 267 3.99 -18.90 -13.52
CA GLY A 267 2.73 -18.87 -12.83
C GLY A 267 1.54 -19.04 -13.75
N GLU A 268 0.35 -18.80 -13.21
CA GLU A 268 -0.90 -19.00 -13.93
C GLU A 268 -1.90 -17.87 -13.62
N TRP A 269 -2.67 -17.50 -14.63
CA TRP A 269 -3.83 -16.63 -14.46
C TRP A 269 -5.04 -17.45 -14.00
N VAL A 270 -5.62 -17.07 -12.87
CA VAL A 270 -6.94 -17.58 -12.44
C VAL A 270 -7.99 -16.49 -12.68
N ARG A 271 -9.08 -16.90 -13.32
CA ARG A 271 -10.27 -16.06 -13.54
C ARG A 271 -11.36 -16.45 -12.56
N TYR A 272 -11.75 -15.51 -11.72
CA TYR A 272 -12.92 -15.59 -10.85
C TYR A 272 -14.09 -14.89 -11.54
N LYS A 273 -15.16 -15.63 -11.80
CA LYS A 273 -16.23 -15.15 -12.68
C LYS A 273 -17.20 -14.23 -11.94
N LYS A 274 -17.76 -13.28 -12.67
CA LYS A 274 -18.84 -12.45 -12.17
C LYS A 274 -19.99 -13.30 -11.61
N GLY A 275 -20.37 -13.03 -10.36
CA GLY A 275 -21.44 -13.75 -9.66
C GLY A 275 -21.09 -15.17 -9.17
N GLU A 276 -19.84 -15.61 -9.31
CA GLU A 276 -19.33 -16.81 -8.65
C GLU A 276 -19.26 -16.63 -7.13
N ASP A 277 -19.15 -17.73 -6.39
CA ASP A 277 -18.90 -17.70 -4.95
C ASP A 277 -17.56 -16.97 -4.67
N PRO A 278 -17.58 -15.80 -3.99
CA PRO A 278 -16.38 -15.02 -3.70
C PRO A 278 -15.40 -15.72 -2.77
N LYS A 279 -15.79 -16.82 -2.13
CA LYS A 279 -14.95 -17.59 -1.20
C LYS A 279 -13.64 -18.08 -1.81
N SER A 280 -13.64 -18.49 -3.08
CA SER A 280 -12.43 -18.98 -3.76
C SER A 280 -11.40 -17.86 -3.93
N LEU A 281 -11.84 -16.71 -4.46
CA LEU A 281 -11.03 -15.50 -4.58
C LEU A 281 -10.52 -15.06 -3.20
N TRP A 282 -11.42 -14.91 -2.23
CA TRP A 282 -11.07 -14.46 -0.89
C TRP A 282 -10.02 -15.38 -0.24
N LEU A 283 -10.22 -16.70 -0.22
CA LEU A 283 -9.28 -17.67 0.34
C LEU A 283 -7.91 -17.61 -0.32
N SER A 284 -7.86 -17.42 -1.65
CA SER A 284 -6.60 -17.38 -2.40
C SER A 284 -5.68 -16.21 -2.03
N LEU A 285 -6.24 -15.15 -1.44
CA LEU A 285 -5.53 -13.92 -1.07
C LEU A 285 -5.13 -13.89 0.41
N GLN A 286 -5.65 -14.79 1.25
CA GLN A 286 -5.37 -14.77 2.69
C GLN A 286 -3.94 -15.21 2.99
N ASN A 287 -3.31 -14.51 3.94
CA ASN A 287 -1.94 -14.78 4.39
C ASN A 287 -0.90 -14.74 3.26
N LYS A 288 -1.18 -13.94 2.21
CA LYS A 288 -0.26 -13.70 1.09
C LYS A 288 0.42 -12.33 1.16
N GLY A 289 0.09 -11.54 2.19
CA GLY A 289 0.65 -10.21 2.40
C GLY A 289 0.27 -9.21 1.30
N THR A 290 -0.77 -9.44 0.50
CA THR A 290 -1.18 -8.45 -0.51
C THR A 290 -1.76 -7.21 0.16
N ALA A 291 -1.42 -6.02 -0.33
CA ALA A 291 -2.01 -4.75 0.11
C ALA A 291 -3.40 -4.48 -0.52
N TRP A 292 -3.93 -5.44 -1.28
CA TRP A 292 -5.20 -5.33 -1.99
C TRP A 292 -6.38 -5.36 -1.01
N CYS A 293 -7.29 -4.40 -1.12
CA CYS A 293 -8.56 -4.40 -0.37
C CYS A 293 -9.41 -5.65 -0.67
N THR A 294 -9.24 -6.26 -1.84
CA THR A 294 -9.92 -7.51 -2.27
C THR A 294 -9.74 -8.68 -1.30
N LYS A 295 -8.76 -8.63 -0.39
CA LYS A 295 -8.61 -9.65 0.65
C LYS A 295 -9.72 -9.62 1.72
N GLY A 296 -10.49 -8.54 1.80
CA GLY A 296 -11.75 -8.49 2.55
C GLY A 296 -12.87 -9.22 1.80
N TYR A 297 -13.65 -10.07 2.48
CA TYR A 297 -14.65 -10.90 1.82
C TYR A 297 -15.82 -10.09 1.21
N PRO A 298 -16.50 -9.18 1.94
CA PRO A 298 -17.44 -8.25 1.33
C PRO A 298 -16.89 -7.46 0.14
N THR A 299 -15.63 -7.03 0.20
CA THR A 299 -14.98 -6.36 -0.94
C THR A 299 -14.83 -7.31 -2.13
N ALA A 300 -14.32 -8.53 -1.95
CA ALA A 300 -14.24 -9.55 -3.00
C ALA A 300 -15.61 -9.83 -3.63
N LYS A 301 -16.64 -9.99 -2.80
CA LYS A 301 -18.04 -10.19 -3.23
C LYS A 301 -18.55 -9.03 -4.08
N THR A 302 -18.30 -7.80 -3.64
CA THR A 302 -18.74 -6.59 -4.35
C THR A 302 -18.04 -6.45 -5.70
N GLN A 303 -16.73 -6.71 -5.74
CA GLN A 303 -15.95 -6.67 -6.98
C GLN A 303 -16.41 -7.74 -7.97
N LEU A 304 -16.64 -8.98 -7.51
CA LEU A 304 -17.19 -10.06 -8.35
C LEU A 304 -18.64 -9.84 -8.75
N LYS A 305 -19.41 -9.01 -8.05
CA LYS A 305 -20.73 -8.56 -8.51
C LYS A 305 -20.61 -7.56 -9.66
N GLY A 306 -19.56 -6.73 -9.66
CA GLY A 306 -19.29 -5.73 -10.69
C GLY A 306 -18.80 -6.33 -12.01
N GLY A 307 -17.92 -7.31 -11.96
CA GLY A 307 -17.33 -7.96 -13.13
C GLY A 307 -16.41 -9.13 -12.74
N ASP A 308 -15.76 -9.72 -13.73
CA ASP A 308 -14.73 -10.74 -13.49
C ASP A 308 -13.54 -10.17 -12.72
N PHE A 309 -12.84 -11.03 -12.00
CA PHE A 309 -11.59 -10.72 -11.32
C PHE A 309 -10.50 -11.69 -11.77
N TYR A 310 -9.37 -11.17 -12.23
CA TYR A 310 -8.24 -11.97 -12.66
C TYR A 310 -7.09 -11.79 -11.69
N VAL A 311 -6.46 -12.88 -11.28
CA VAL A 311 -5.23 -12.84 -10.47
C VAL A 311 -4.18 -13.72 -11.12
N TYR A 312 -2.97 -13.19 -11.28
CA TYR A 312 -1.81 -13.97 -11.67
C TYR A 312 -1.10 -14.46 -10.41
N TYR A 313 -0.90 -15.77 -10.31
CA TYR A 313 -0.18 -16.39 -9.19
C TYR A 313 1.14 -16.98 -9.68
N THR A 314 2.25 -16.56 -9.08
CA THR A 314 3.55 -17.19 -9.29
C THR A 314 3.73 -18.44 -8.45
N LEU A 315 4.67 -19.29 -8.86
CA LEU A 315 5.00 -20.53 -8.16
C LEU A 315 5.55 -20.24 -6.75
N ASP A 316 5.08 -21.01 -5.78
CA ASP A 316 5.67 -21.06 -4.44
C ASP A 316 6.89 -22.01 -4.38
N THR A 317 7.48 -22.16 -3.19
CA THR A 317 8.63 -23.04 -2.96
C THR A 317 8.36 -24.51 -3.24
N THR A 318 7.08 -24.92 -3.33
CA THR A 318 6.66 -26.28 -3.69
C THR A 318 6.31 -26.43 -5.17
N GLY A 319 6.43 -25.35 -5.95
CA GLY A 319 6.15 -25.32 -7.38
C GLY A 319 4.66 -25.13 -7.73
N ASN A 320 3.82 -24.73 -6.77
CA ASN A 320 2.39 -24.50 -7.01
C ASN A 320 2.10 -23.01 -7.21
N PRO A 321 1.22 -22.62 -8.15
CA PRO A 321 0.89 -21.21 -8.41
C PRO A 321 -0.02 -20.64 -7.31
N THR A 322 0.58 -20.24 -6.17
CA THR A 322 -0.18 -19.79 -5.00
C THR A 322 0.21 -18.41 -4.47
N ILE A 323 1.19 -17.75 -5.10
CA ILE A 323 1.66 -16.41 -4.69
C ILE A 323 1.04 -15.35 -5.61
N PRO A 324 0.03 -14.58 -5.17
CA PRO A 324 -0.59 -13.55 -6.00
C PRO A 324 0.40 -12.40 -6.30
N ARG A 325 0.46 -11.98 -7.57
CA ARG A 325 1.40 -10.93 -8.04
C ARG A 325 0.73 -9.80 -8.82
N ILE A 326 -0.32 -10.10 -9.57
CA ILE A 326 -1.04 -9.13 -10.40
C ILE A 326 -2.54 -9.34 -10.21
N ALA A 327 -3.32 -8.27 -10.08
CA ALA A 327 -4.77 -8.31 -10.09
C ALA A 327 -5.35 -7.37 -11.17
N ILE A 328 -6.36 -7.86 -11.91
CA ILE A 328 -7.14 -7.07 -12.86
C ILE A 328 -8.62 -7.21 -12.47
N ARG A 329 -9.25 -6.07 -12.17
CA ARG A 329 -10.68 -6.00 -11.87
C ARG A 329 -11.44 -5.51 -13.09
N MET A 330 -12.50 -6.23 -13.46
CA MET A 330 -13.40 -5.82 -14.54
C MET A 330 -14.63 -5.09 -14.03
N GLU A 331 -15.19 -4.23 -14.86
CA GLU A 331 -16.53 -3.66 -14.74
C GLU A 331 -17.36 -4.16 -15.93
N GLY A 332 -18.30 -5.07 -15.65
CA GLY A 332 -18.94 -5.87 -16.70
C GLY A 332 -17.93 -6.77 -17.43
N ASP A 333 -18.16 -7.00 -18.72
CA ASP A 333 -17.43 -8.01 -19.49
C ASP A 333 -16.29 -7.46 -20.35
N LYS A 334 -16.23 -6.13 -20.54
CA LYS A 334 -15.36 -5.49 -21.55
C LYS A 334 -14.52 -4.33 -21.04
N LYS A 335 -14.76 -3.86 -19.81
CA LYS A 335 -14.11 -2.68 -19.26
C LYS A 335 -13.23 -3.07 -18.09
N ILE A 336 -11.98 -2.62 -18.11
CA ILE A 336 -11.09 -2.72 -16.95
C ILE A 336 -11.49 -1.59 -15.99
N ALA A 337 -11.86 -1.93 -14.77
CA ALA A 337 -12.49 -1.00 -13.83
C ALA A 337 -11.51 0.07 -13.31
N GLU A 338 -10.22 -0.27 -13.23
CA GLU A 338 -9.15 0.50 -12.60
C GLU A 338 -7.79 0.01 -13.13
N ASN A 339 -6.70 0.76 -12.89
CA ASN A 339 -5.35 0.29 -13.24
C ASN A 339 -5.09 -1.11 -12.64
N PRO A 340 -4.51 -2.05 -13.40
CA PRO A 340 -4.01 -3.30 -12.85
C PRO A 340 -3.12 -3.08 -11.63
N ARG A 341 -3.32 -3.91 -10.60
CA ARG A 341 -2.64 -3.79 -9.30
C ARG A 341 -1.53 -4.82 -9.17
N GLY A 342 -0.40 -4.41 -8.62
CA GLY A 342 0.69 -5.30 -8.23
C GLY A 342 0.85 -5.44 -6.73
N VAL A 343 1.97 -6.06 -6.32
CA VAL A 343 2.30 -6.33 -4.91
C VAL A 343 3.68 -5.79 -4.51
N PHE A 344 4.25 -4.88 -5.32
CA PHE A 344 5.60 -4.36 -5.08
C PHE A 344 5.71 -3.67 -3.72
N ASP A 345 4.74 -2.81 -3.41
CA ASP A 345 4.67 -2.01 -2.19
C ASP A 345 3.22 -1.84 -1.69
N SER A 346 3.02 -1.10 -0.60
CA SER A 346 1.69 -0.87 -0.02
C SER A 346 0.74 -0.06 -0.91
N GLN A 347 1.29 0.64 -1.92
CA GLN A 347 0.52 1.41 -2.91
C GLN A 347 0.05 0.54 -4.07
N GLN A 348 0.33 -0.77 -4.03
CA GLN A 348 -0.12 -1.75 -5.02
C GLN A 348 0.54 -1.55 -6.40
N ASN A 349 1.76 -1.03 -6.40
CA ASN A 349 2.58 -0.86 -7.60
C ASN A 349 2.90 -2.21 -8.27
N LEU A 350 2.99 -2.19 -9.60
CA LEU A 350 3.44 -3.35 -10.38
C LEU A 350 4.95 -3.53 -10.30
N GLU A 351 5.37 -4.77 -10.10
CA GLU A 351 6.76 -5.16 -10.15
C GLU A 351 7.33 -5.07 -11.58
N PRO A 352 8.54 -4.52 -11.79
CA PRO A 352 9.13 -4.39 -13.12
C PRO A 352 9.24 -5.71 -13.90
N ASN A 353 9.52 -6.83 -13.23
CA ASN A 353 9.62 -8.15 -13.86
C ASN A 353 8.27 -8.80 -14.20
N MET A 354 7.15 -8.15 -13.83
CA MET A 354 5.79 -8.63 -14.08
C MET A 354 5.10 -7.89 -15.22
N VAL A 355 5.73 -6.83 -15.78
CA VAL A 355 5.15 -5.98 -16.84
C VAL A 355 4.78 -6.79 -18.07
N ASP A 356 5.64 -7.69 -18.55
CA ASP A 356 5.39 -8.47 -19.76
C ASP A 356 4.23 -9.46 -19.59
N ILE A 357 4.10 -10.06 -18.40
CA ILE A 357 3.01 -10.97 -18.05
C ILE A 357 1.67 -10.22 -18.04
N LEU A 358 1.65 -9.00 -17.50
CA LEU A 358 0.48 -8.14 -17.55
C LEU A 358 0.14 -7.75 -19.00
N ASP A 359 1.12 -7.28 -19.76
CA ASP A 359 0.92 -6.80 -21.13
C ASP A 359 0.40 -7.92 -22.05
N ASP A 360 0.89 -9.15 -21.87
CA ASP A 360 0.36 -10.33 -22.57
C ASP A 360 -1.11 -10.59 -22.21
N LYS A 361 -1.48 -10.48 -20.93
CA LYS A 361 -2.86 -10.63 -20.50
C LYS A 361 -3.76 -9.52 -21.05
N LEU A 362 -3.26 -8.30 -21.07
CA LEU A 362 -3.99 -7.12 -21.52
C LEU A 362 -4.46 -7.22 -22.98
N LYS A 363 -3.71 -7.93 -23.83
CA LYS A 363 -4.10 -8.20 -25.23
C LYS A 363 -5.45 -8.91 -25.36
N GLU A 364 -5.88 -9.66 -24.33
CA GLU A 364 -7.18 -10.35 -24.33
C GLU A 364 -8.37 -9.39 -24.17
N PHE A 365 -8.18 -8.17 -23.64
CA PHE A 365 -9.26 -7.20 -23.40
C PHE A 365 -9.46 -6.21 -24.56
N GLY A 366 -8.73 -6.38 -25.67
CA GLY A 366 -8.94 -5.61 -26.90
C GLY A 366 -8.61 -4.11 -26.75
N ALA A 367 -9.45 -3.26 -27.35
CA ALA A 367 -9.15 -1.83 -27.46
C ALA A 367 -9.10 -1.09 -26.12
N GLU A 368 -9.82 -1.58 -25.10
CA GLU A 368 -9.80 -1.00 -23.76
C GLU A 368 -8.39 -1.04 -23.16
N ALA A 369 -7.63 -2.09 -23.43
CA ALA A 369 -6.27 -2.23 -22.92
C ALA A 369 -5.25 -1.27 -23.56
N ASN A 370 -5.61 -0.58 -24.66
CA ASN A 370 -4.69 0.33 -25.34
C ASN A 370 -4.25 1.50 -24.44
N VAL A 371 -5.07 1.89 -23.45
CA VAL A 371 -4.74 2.95 -22.50
C VAL A 371 -3.54 2.59 -21.61
N PHE A 372 -3.20 1.31 -21.49
CA PHE A 372 -2.09 0.81 -20.66
C PHE A 372 -0.80 0.55 -21.44
N LYS A 373 -0.81 0.68 -22.77
CA LYS A 373 0.37 0.42 -23.62
C LYS A 373 1.53 1.32 -23.25
N LYS A 374 1.26 2.62 -23.15
CA LYS A 374 2.27 3.61 -22.77
C LYS A 374 2.88 3.30 -21.41
N LYS A 375 2.05 2.99 -20.39
CA LYS A 375 2.52 2.56 -19.07
C LYS A 375 3.48 1.37 -19.13
N SER A 376 3.14 0.36 -19.94
CA SER A 376 3.97 -0.84 -20.09
C SER A 376 5.29 -0.54 -20.80
N GLU A 377 5.25 0.30 -21.85
CA GLU A 377 6.44 0.75 -22.60
C GLU A 377 7.37 1.60 -21.72
N ASP A 378 6.83 2.59 -21.03
CA ASP A 378 7.56 3.49 -20.12
C ASP A 378 8.24 2.69 -18.99
N MET A 379 7.54 1.76 -18.35
CA MET A 379 8.13 0.89 -17.32
C MET A 379 9.23 -0.02 -17.86
N ARG A 380 9.10 -0.55 -19.08
CA ARG A 380 10.17 -1.33 -19.74
C ARG A 380 11.40 -0.47 -20.00
N MET A 381 11.20 0.71 -20.55
CA MET A 381 12.30 1.64 -20.83
C MET A 381 13.01 2.05 -19.54
N LEU A 382 12.27 2.39 -18.49
CA LEU A 382 12.86 2.74 -17.19
C LEU A 382 13.65 1.57 -16.57
N THR A 383 13.14 0.35 -16.68
CA THR A 383 13.87 -0.87 -16.27
C THR A 383 15.15 -1.09 -17.09
N ALA A 384 15.13 -0.74 -18.38
CA ALA A 384 16.33 -0.78 -19.21
C ALA A 384 17.35 0.31 -18.82
N LEU A 385 16.90 1.52 -18.45
CA LEU A 385 17.78 2.59 -17.95
C LEU A 385 18.44 2.21 -16.63
N GLU A 386 17.69 1.57 -15.72
CA GLU A 386 18.21 1.07 -14.46
C GLU A 386 19.33 0.04 -14.68
N LYS A 387 19.11 -0.94 -15.56
CA LYS A 387 20.15 -1.92 -15.95
C LYS A 387 21.36 -1.25 -16.57
N LYS A 388 21.18 -0.25 -17.45
CA LYS A 388 22.28 0.53 -18.01
C LYS A 388 23.09 1.24 -16.92
N ARG A 389 22.40 1.86 -15.94
CA ARG A 389 23.04 2.49 -14.78
C ARG A 389 23.86 1.49 -13.98
N GLU A 390 23.28 0.35 -13.62
CA GLU A 390 23.95 -0.72 -12.85
C GLU A 390 25.20 -1.25 -13.57
N ASN A 391 25.09 -1.46 -14.89
CA ASN A 391 26.19 -1.91 -15.75
C ASN A 391 27.18 -0.81 -16.13
N LYS A 392 26.92 0.45 -15.75
CA LYS A 392 27.70 1.64 -16.14
C LYS A 392 27.76 1.85 -17.66
N GLU A 393 26.71 1.45 -18.37
CA GLU A 393 26.55 1.69 -19.79
C GLU A 393 26.14 3.15 -20.06
N PRO A 394 26.61 3.75 -21.17
CA PRO A 394 26.24 5.11 -21.52
C PRO A 394 24.76 5.20 -21.93
N PHE A 395 24.13 6.31 -21.55
CA PHE A 395 22.75 6.61 -21.95
C PHE A 395 22.78 7.23 -23.35
N THR A 396 21.94 6.74 -24.24
CA THR A 396 21.70 7.26 -25.58
C THR A 396 20.90 8.56 -25.52
N LYS A 397 20.78 9.26 -26.65
CA LYS A 397 19.95 10.47 -26.73
C LYS A 397 18.48 10.17 -26.39
N ASP A 398 17.94 9.04 -26.87
CA ASP A 398 16.54 8.67 -26.63
C ASP A 398 16.30 8.29 -25.17
N ASP A 399 17.28 7.63 -24.53
CA ASP A 399 17.25 7.37 -23.08
C ASP A 399 17.12 8.66 -22.28
N LEU A 400 17.87 9.71 -22.68
CA LEU A 400 17.83 11.01 -22.01
C LEU A 400 16.55 11.79 -22.30
N ILE A 401 16.01 11.69 -23.52
CA ILE A 401 14.71 12.28 -23.87
C ILE A 401 13.61 11.74 -22.98
N LEU A 402 13.59 10.42 -22.76
CA LEU A 402 12.66 9.78 -21.85
C LEU A 402 12.92 10.19 -20.40
N LEU A 403 14.16 10.06 -19.91
CA LEU A 403 14.51 10.29 -18.51
C LEU A 403 14.22 11.73 -18.05
N TYR A 404 14.39 12.72 -18.94
CA TYR A 404 14.07 14.12 -18.68
C TYR A 404 12.63 14.50 -19.08
N GLU A 405 11.81 13.51 -19.46
CA GLU A 405 10.38 13.67 -19.80
C GLU A 405 10.13 14.74 -20.88
N ILE A 406 11.07 14.89 -21.83
CA ILE A 406 11.07 16.00 -22.80
C ILE A 406 9.86 15.93 -23.74
N ASN A 407 9.46 14.71 -24.12
CA ASN A 407 8.33 14.47 -25.03
C ASN A 407 7.05 14.01 -24.31
N GLY A 408 7.07 13.95 -22.98
CA GLY A 408 5.95 13.45 -22.18
C GLY A 408 6.41 12.82 -20.88
N THR A 409 5.50 12.77 -19.92
CA THR A 409 5.73 12.17 -18.60
C THR A 409 5.81 10.65 -18.70
N ILE A 410 6.66 10.03 -17.90
CA ILE A 410 6.75 8.58 -17.72
C ILE A 410 5.54 8.12 -16.90
N GLU A 411 4.82 7.12 -17.39
CA GLU A 411 3.69 6.56 -16.66
C GLU A 411 3.96 5.12 -16.20
N GLY A 412 3.38 4.75 -15.06
CA GLY A 412 3.43 3.40 -14.53
C GLY A 412 2.08 2.86 -14.07
N PHE A 413 2.10 1.62 -13.60
CA PHE A 413 0.99 1.00 -12.88
C PHE A 413 1.14 1.27 -11.38
N GLY A 414 0.67 2.45 -10.97
CA GLY A 414 0.55 2.89 -9.58
C GLY A 414 1.21 4.24 -9.31
N TYR A 415 2.54 4.34 -9.30
CA TYR A 415 3.30 5.53 -8.90
C TYR A 415 2.79 6.81 -9.55
N ASP A 416 2.58 7.86 -8.73
CA ASP A 416 2.42 9.23 -9.24
C ASP A 416 3.71 9.69 -9.96
N THR A 417 4.88 9.28 -9.47
CA THR A 417 6.19 9.41 -10.13
C THR A 417 7.07 8.24 -9.73
N ASP A 418 7.65 7.51 -10.70
CA ASP A 418 8.47 6.34 -10.40
C ASP A 418 9.80 6.75 -9.73
N PRO A 419 10.11 6.21 -8.53
CA PRO A 419 11.26 6.66 -7.74
C PRO A 419 12.60 6.45 -8.45
N ARG A 420 12.69 5.48 -9.37
CA ARG A 420 13.92 5.19 -10.13
C ARG A 420 14.35 6.38 -10.98
N ILE A 421 13.43 7.25 -11.40
CA ILE A 421 13.75 8.45 -12.18
C ILE A 421 14.70 9.35 -11.39
N GLU A 422 14.32 9.69 -10.15
CA GLU A 422 15.14 10.54 -9.27
C GLU A 422 16.46 9.86 -8.93
N GLU A 423 16.44 8.56 -8.61
CA GLU A 423 17.66 7.82 -8.31
C GLU A 423 18.65 7.83 -9.48
N ILE A 424 18.18 7.66 -10.72
CA ILE A 424 19.02 7.72 -11.91
C ILE A 424 19.55 9.16 -12.08
N LEU A 425 18.67 10.16 -12.05
CA LEU A 425 19.02 11.57 -12.25
C LEU A 425 20.03 12.10 -11.23
N SER A 426 19.96 11.65 -9.97
CA SER A 426 20.82 12.11 -8.87
C SER A 426 22.33 11.94 -9.13
N SER A 427 22.69 10.99 -10.00
CA SER A 427 24.07 10.66 -10.35
C SER A 427 24.58 11.34 -11.64
N ARG A 428 23.76 12.17 -12.29
CA ARG A 428 24.02 12.66 -13.66
C ARG A 428 24.37 14.15 -13.72
N ASP A 429 25.17 14.54 -14.71
CA ASP A 429 25.35 15.94 -15.09
C ASP A 429 24.21 16.33 -16.05
N GLN A 430 23.15 16.88 -15.47
CA GLN A 430 21.96 17.30 -16.21
C GLN A 430 22.25 18.30 -17.33
N LYS A 431 23.23 19.20 -17.16
CA LYS A 431 23.55 20.16 -18.22
C LYS A 431 24.27 19.49 -19.38
N GLU A 432 25.15 18.53 -19.11
CA GLU A 432 25.77 17.70 -20.16
C GLU A 432 24.72 16.91 -20.94
N ASP A 433 23.80 16.27 -20.23
CA ASP A 433 22.80 15.43 -20.88
C ASP A 433 21.88 16.23 -21.80
N LEU A 434 21.34 17.34 -21.30
CA LEU A 434 20.48 18.23 -22.09
C LEU A 434 21.25 18.88 -23.24
N SER A 435 22.52 19.22 -23.05
CA SER A 435 23.41 19.70 -24.12
C SER A 435 23.51 18.67 -25.26
N ARG A 436 23.64 17.38 -24.94
CA ARG A 436 23.64 16.29 -25.93
C ARG A 436 22.28 16.10 -26.60
N VAL A 437 21.19 16.16 -25.82
CA VAL A 437 19.83 15.99 -26.36
C VAL A 437 19.54 17.07 -27.40
N PHE A 438 19.76 18.34 -27.06
CA PHE A 438 19.45 19.48 -27.92
C PHE A 438 20.55 19.78 -28.95
N GLY A 439 21.72 19.14 -28.86
CA GLY A 439 22.83 19.39 -29.77
C GLY A 439 23.40 20.80 -29.66
N VAL A 440 23.32 21.41 -28.48
CA VAL A 440 23.80 22.77 -28.18
C VAL A 440 24.85 22.73 -27.09
N SER A 441 25.67 23.77 -26.97
CA SER A 441 26.69 23.86 -25.92
C SER A 441 26.08 24.04 -24.52
N LYS A 442 26.76 23.57 -23.46
CA LYS A 442 26.27 23.63 -22.06
C LYS A 442 25.89 25.03 -21.58
N ASP A 443 26.54 26.07 -22.09
CA ASP A 443 26.25 27.46 -21.76
C ASP A 443 24.87 27.92 -22.27
N LYS A 444 24.32 27.25 -23.28
CA LYS A 444 22.95 27.45 -23.77
C LYS A 444 21.90 26.64 -23.02
N ILE A 445 22.31 25.86 -22.00
CA ILE A 445 21.43 25.09 -21.13
C ILE A 445 21.39 25.73 -19.73
N SER A 446 20.17 25.96 -19.23
CA SER A 446 19.95 26.39 -17.85
C SER A 446 19.17 25.37 -17.05
N THR A 447 19.58 25.16 -15.81
CA THR A 447 18.85 24.38 -14.79
C THR A 447 18.55 25.24 -13.55
N THR A 448 18.79 26.55 -13.63
CA THR A 448 18.56 27.50 -12.53
C THR A 448 17.82 28.72 -13.00
N PHE A 449 17.04 29.32 -12.09
CA PHE A 449 16.28 30.54 -12.34
C PHE A 449 17.15 31.65 -12.95
N TYR A 450 18.23 32.04 -12.26
CA TYR A 450 19.12 33.10 -12.75
C TYR A 450 19.83 32.73 -14.05
N GLY A 451 20.15 31.45 -14.26
CA GLY A 451 20.76 30.99 -15.50
C GLY A 451 19.84 31.19 -16.70
N ALA A 452 18.54 30.97 -16.54
CA ALA A 452 17.55 31.05 -17.61
C ALA A 452 17.43 32.48 -18.17
N LEU A 453 17.66 33.48 -17.32
CA LEU A 453 17.45 34.90 -17.64
C LEU A 453 18.70 35.62 -18.17
N LYS A 454 19.84 34.94 -18.32
CA LYS A 454 21.09 35.56 -18.81
C LYS A 454 21.02 35.96 -20.30
N GLY A 455 20.07 35.39 -21.04
CA GLY A 455 19.95 35.52 -22.49
C GLY A 455 20.86 34.57 -23.26
N GLY A 456 20.42 34.16 -24.45
CA GLY A 456 21.12 33.15 -25.26
C GLY A 456 20.94 31.71 -24.78
N ILE A 457 19.98 31.46 -23.88
CA ILE A 457 19.62 30.12 -23.43
C ILE A 457 18.64 29.51 -24.43
N VAL A 458 18.96 28.32 -24.92
CA VAL A 458 18.09 27.55 -25.81
C VAL A 458 17.09 26.74 -24.98
N TYR A 459 17.55 26.08 -23.93
CA TYR A 459 16.69 25.22 -23.10
C TYR A 459 16.87 25.50 -21.62
N HIS A 460 15.76 25.74 -20.94
CA HIS A 460 15.69 25.74 -19.48
C HIS A 460 14.92 24.52 -18.99
N HIS A 461 15.57 23.72 -18.14
CA HIS A 461 14.93 22.62 -17.44
C HIS A 461 14.36 23.10 -16.10
N GLY A 462 13.05 22.95 -15.94
CA GLY A 462 12.29 23.33 -14.76
C GLY A 462 11.31 24.48 -15.00
N THR A 463 10.65 24.87 -13.91
CA THR A 463 9.67 25.96 -13.87
C THR A 463 10.33 27.32 -13.70
N LEU A 464 9.84 28.32 -14.44
CA LEU A 464 10.19 29.73 -14.27
C LEU A 464 9.03 30.50 -13.65
N ASP A 465 9.14 30.76 -12.35
CA ASP A 465 8.23 31.67 -11.65
C ASP A 465 8.73 33.12 -11.73
N LEU A 466 8.10 33.90 -12.61
CA LEU A 466 8.32 35.32 -12.81
C LEU A 466 7.09 36.13 -12.39
N SER A 467 6.26 35.57 -11.50
CA SER A 467 5.00 36.16 -11.05
C SER A 467 5.13 37.50 -10.34
N HIS A 468 6.34 37.94 -10.02
CA HIS A 468 6.63 39.24 -9.40
C HIS A 468 6.89 40.36 -10.42
N LEU A 469 7.12 40.03 -11.70
CA LEU A 469 7.39 41.03 -12.73
C LEU A 469 6.10 41.76 -13.12
N THR A 470 6.16 43.09 -13.14
CA THR A 470 5.08 43.98 -13.60
C THR A 470 5.33 44.55 -15.00
N SER A 471 6.53 44.35 -15.56
CA SER A 471 6.93 44.72 -16.91
C SER A 471 7.81 43.62 -17.51
N ALA A 472 7.71 43.41 -18.84
CA ALA A 472 8.55 42.49 -19.59
C ALA A 472 9.80 43.18 -20.20
N GLU A 473 10.00 44.47 -19.93
CA GLU A 473 11.13 45.21 -20.47
C GLU A 473 12.48 44.59 -20.04
N GLY A 474 13.34 44.32 -21.02
CA GLY A 474 14.64 43.70 -20.79
C GLY A 474 14.60 42.21 -20.42
N LEU A 475 13.41 41.59 -20.36
CA LEU A 475 13.25 40.17 -20.06
C LEU A 475 13.82 39.31 -21.19
N LYS A 476 14.76 38.42 -20.85
CA LYS A 476 15.35 37.46 -21.79
C LYS A 476 14.94 36.06 -21.37
N LEU A 477 13.94 35.51 -22.05
CA LEU A 477 13.49 34.14 -21.82
C LEU A 477 14.27 33.15 -22.70
N PRO A 478 14.35 31.87 -22.29
CA PRO A 478 14.87 30.79 -23.12
C PRO A 478 13.98 30.55 -24.35
N GLU A 479 14.52 29.90 -25.37
CA GLU A 479 13.70 29.43 -26.52
C GLU A 479 12.70 28.34 -26.08
N THR A 480 13.11 27.46 -25.16
CA THR A 480 12.26 26.40 -24.57
C THR A 480 12.33 26.38 -23.05
N VAL A 481 11.18 26.25 -22.39
CA VAL A 481 11.04 26.02 -20.95
C VAL A 481 10.37 24.67 -20.74
N SER A 482 11.00 23.74 -20.03
CA SER A 482 10.42 22.40 -19.83
C SER A 482 9.28 22.36 -18.81
N GLY A 483 9.26 23.31 -17.86
CA GLY A 483 8.22 23.43 -16.84
C GLY A 483 7.23 24.54 -17.13
N GLU A 484 6.63 25.06 -16.06
CA GLU A 484 5.67 26.17 -16.13
C GLU A 484 6.40 27.51 -16.33
N LEU A 485 5.73 28.46 -16.98
CA LEU A 485 6.15 29.87 -17.05
C LEU A 485 5.06 30.74 -16.44
N ASN A 486 5.34 31.30 -15.26
CA ASN A 486 4.39 32.16 -14.55
C ASN A 486 4.76 33.63 -14.71
N LEU A 487 3.89 34.41 -15.36
CA LEU A 487 4.02 35.85 -15.61
C LEU A 487 2.75 36.60 -15.18
N ARG A 488 2.02 36.07 -14.20
CA ARG A 488 0.66 36.51 -13.83
C ARG A 488 0.51 37.98 -13.41
N SER A 489 1.60 38.68 -13.11
CA SER A 489 1.57 40.09 -12.69
C SER A 489 1.86 41.09 -13.82
N LEU A 490 2.18 40.61 -15.03
CA LEU A 490 2.27 41.47 -16.20
C LEU A 490 0.88 41.99 -16.56
N THR A 491 0.74 43.31 -16.72
CA THR A 491 -0.52 43.94 -17.14
C THR A 491 -0.55 44.27 -18.64
N SER A 492 0.61 44.28 -19.30
CA SER A 492 0.80 44.54 -20.73
C SER A 492 1.75 43.50 -21.35
N ALA A 493 1.52 43.14 -22.62
CA ALA A 493 2.40 42.28 -23.40
C ALA A 493 3.54 43.05 -24.09
N GLU A 494 3.65 44.37 -23.88
CA GLU A 494 4.69 45.19 -24.47
C GLU A 494 6.10 44.70 -24.07
N GLY A 495 6.96 44.51 -25.06
CA GLY A 495 8.32 43.99 -24.87
C GLY A 495 8.41 42.49 -24.57
N LEU A 496 7.29 41.79 -24.36
CA LEU A 496 7.27 40.37 -24.02
C LEU A 496 7.61 39.50 -25.23
N LYS A 497 8.64 38.68 -25.08
CA LYS A 497 9.01 37.62 -26.03
C LYS A 497 8.94 36.28 -25.30
N LEU A 498 7.89 35.51 -25.56
CA LEU A 498 7.69 34.21 -24.95
C LEU A 498 8.60 33.15 -25.60
N PRO A 499 8.92 32.06 -24.86
CA PRO A 499 9.51 30.85 -25.44
C PRO A 499 8.66 30.32 -26.61
N GLU A 500 9.28 29.62 -27.54
CA GLU A 500 8.59 28.90 -28.62
C GLU A 500 7.84 27.68 -28.06
N THR A 501 8.44 27.01 -27.07
CA THR A 501 7.87 25.83 -26.41
C THR A 501 7.84 25.97 -24.89
N ILE A 502 6.69 25.65 -24.29
CA ILE A 502 6.49 25.58 -22.83
C ILE A 502 5.92 24.20 -22.48
N GLY A 503 6.69 23.42 -21.71
CA GLY A 503 6.30 22.05 -21.32
C GLY A 503 5.25 21.98 -20.21
N GLY A 504 5.02 23.08 -19.50
CA GLY A 504 3.96 23.19 -18.48
C GLY A 504 2.88 24.22 -18.83
N HIS A 505 2.32 24.84 -17.80
CA HIS A 505 1.37 25.94 -17.91
C HIS A 505 2.04 27.27 -18.29
N LEU A 506 1.31 28.13 -18.99
CA LEU A 506 1.67 29.54 -19.20
C LEU A 506 0.64 30.43 -18.50
N ASP A 507 1.05 31.13 -17.45
CA ASP A 507 0.17 32.03 -16.70
C ASP A 507 0.42 33.49 -17.09
N LEU A 508 -0.55 34.08 -17.79
CA LEU A 508 -0.59 35.48 -18.20
C LEU A 508 -1.87 36.16 -17.68
N SER A 509 -2.39 35.69 -16.54
CA SER A 509 -3.70 36.10 -16.01
C SER A 509 -3.82 37.59 -15.68
N GLY A 510 -2.70 38.31 -15.58
CA GLY A 510 -2.66 39.74 -15.31
C GLY A 510 -2.91 40.64 -16.53
N LEU A 511 -2.75 40.12 -17.76
CA LEU A 511 -2.81 40.93 -18.98
C LEU A 511 -4.21 41.53 -19.17
N THR A 512 -4.28 42.85 -19.38
CA THR A 512 -5.56 43.54 -19.58
C THR A 512 -5.95 43.76 -21.05
N SER A 513 -5.06 43.40 -21.98
CA SER A 513 -5.26 43.47 -23.44
C SER A 513 -4.39 42.42 -24.13
N ALA A 514 -4.87 41.86 -25.25
CA ALA A 514 -4.09 40.96 -26.11
C ALA A 514 -3.20 41.70 -27.13
N GLU A 515 -3.23 43.03 -27.15
CA GLU A 515 -2.47 43.83 -28.10
C GLU A 515 -0.96 43.56 -27.99
N GLY A 516 -0.32 43.26 -29.12
CA GLY A 516 1.10 42.93 -29.19
C GLY A 516 1.48 41.53 -28.69
N LEU A 517 0.57 40.77 -28.10
CA LEU A 517 0.83 39.43 -27.57
C LEU A 517 1.09 38.42 -28.71
N LYS A 518 2.26 37.78 -28.66
CA LYS A 518 2.63 36.65 -29.52
C LYS A 518 2.74 35.40 -28.66
N LEU A 519 1.87 34.42 -28.92
CA LEU A 519 1.83 33.18 -28.16
C LEU A 519 2.90 32.17 -28.64
N PRO A 520 3.34 31.25 -27.75
CA PRO A 520 4.21 30.14 -28.11
C PRO A 520 3.60 29.24 -29.20
N GLU A 521 4.44 28.47 -29.88
CA GLU A 521 3.96 27.44 -30.81
C GLU A 521 3.30 26.30 -30.03
N THR A 522 3.90 25.91 -28.91
CA THR A 522 3.44 24.79 -28.08
C THR A 522 3.37 25.17 -26.60
N VAL A 523 2.25 24.85 -25.97
CA VAL A 523 2.06 24.82 -24.51
C VAL A 523 1.39 23.49 -24.16
N SER A 524 2.10 22.61 -23.45
CA SER A 524 1.53 21.28 -23.09
C SER A 524 0.44 21.38 -22.04
N GLY A 525 0.51 22.39 -21.16
CA GLY A 525 -0.50 22.70 -20.15
C GLY A 525 -1.61 23.64 -20.66
N TYR A 526 -2.18 24.39 -19.73
CA TYR A 526 -3.14 25.46 -20.00
C TYR A 526 -2.45 26.82 -20.12
N LEU A 527 -2.99 27.66 -21.01
CA LEU A 527 -2.72 29.09 -21.10
C LEU A 527 -3.80 29.85 -20.33
N TYR A 528 -3.41 30.61 -19.30
CA TYR A 528 -4.34 31.38 -18.45
C TYR A 528 -4.37 32.86 -18.84
N LEU A 529 -5.56 33.38 -19.17
CA LEU A 529 -5.79 34.74 -19.67
C LEU A 529 -7.06 35.38 -19.07
N PHE A 530 -7.16 35.41 -17.74
CA PHE A 530 -8.42 35.71 -17.03
C PHE A 530 -8.94 37.16 -17.12
N ARG A 531 -8.14 38.11 -17.58
CA ARG A 531 -8.50 39.55 -17.60
C ARG A 531 -8.78 40.11 -18.99
N LEU A 532 -8.69 39.28 -20.03
CA LEU A 532 -9.01 39.68 -21.40
C LEU A 532 -10.51 39.66 -21.67
N THR A 533 -10.95 40.43 -22.67
CA THR A 533 -12.34 40.42 -23.11
C THR A 533 -12.69 39.12 -23.85
N SER A 534 -13.97 38.73 -23.85
CA SER A 534 -14.44 37.55 -24.57
C SER A 534 -14.10 37.58 -26.06
N ASP A 535 -14.11 38.76 -26.69
CA ASP A 535 -13.80 38.92 -28.11
C ASP A 535 -12.32 38.64 -28.41
N GLU A 536 -11.41 39.14 -27.56
CA GLU A 536 -9.97 38.85 -27.66
C GLU A 536 -9.68 37.37 -27.47
N ILE A 537 -10.31 36.74 -26.48
CA ILE A 537 -10.16 35.30 -26.21
C ILE A 537 -10.64 34.47 -27.40
N ASN A 538 -11.80 34.79 -27.97
CA ASN A 538 -12.33 34.09 -29.13
C ASN A 538 -11.42 34.24 -30.35
N SER A 539 -10.86 35.44 -30.56
CA SER A 539 -9.87 35.70 -31.61
C SER A 539 -8.62 34.83 -31.42
N LEU A 540 -8.09 34.73 -30.20
CA LEU A 540 -6.93 33.90 -29.88
C LEU A 540 -7.23 32.40 -30.08
N ARG A 541 -8.38 31.89 -29.63
CA ARG A 541 -8.79 30.49 -29.85
C ARG A 541 -8.88 30.13 -31.33
N ASN A 542 -9.41 31.04 -32.16
CA ASN A 542 -9.51 30.81 -33.60
C ASN A 542 -8.14 30.80 -34.28
N ARG A 543 -7.22 31.67 -33.83
CA ARG A 543 -5.87 31.77 -34.40
C ARG A 543 -4.94 30.65 -33.90
N PHE A 544 -5.15 30.16 -32.69
CA PHE A 544 -4.32 29.14 -32.04
C PHE A 544 -5.18 27.99 -31.50
N PRO A 545 -5.80 27.19 -32.38
CA PRO A 545 -6.73 26.13 -31.98
C PRO A 545 -6.08 25.01 -31.16
N ASN A 546 -4.75 24.89 -31.21
CA ASN A 546 -3.99 23.87 -30.49
C ASN A 546 -3.66 24.27 -29.04
N LEU A 547 -3.85 25.53 -28.65
CA LEU A 547 -3.57 26.00 -27.30
C LEU A 547 -4.81 25.89 -26.41
N ARG A 548 -4.64 25.28 -25.23
CA ARG A 548 -5.72 25.13 -24.25
C ARG A 548 -5.89 26.43 -23.46
N ILE A 549 -6.68 27.36 -23.98
CA ILE A 549 -6.94 28.65 -23.35
C ILE A 549 -8.01 28.53 -22.26
N ASN A 550 -7.60 28.72 -21.01
CA ASN A 550 -8.46 28.79 -19.83
C ASN A 550 -8.73 30.26 -19.46
N VAL A 551 -9.99 30.58 -19.18
CA VAL A 551 -10.49 31.96 -19.02
C VAL A 551 -11.35 32.13 -17.78
#